data_AF-A0A7S1R5V6-F1
#
_entry.id   AF-A0A7S1R5V6-F1
#
_cell.length_a   1.000
_cell.length_b   1.000
_cell.length_c   1.000
_cell.angle_alpha   90.00
_cell.angle_beta   90.00
_cell.angle_gamma   90.00
#
_symmetry.space_group_name_H-M   'P 1'
#
loop_
_entity.id
_entity.type
_entity.pdbx_description
1 polymer ?
#
loop_
_entity_poly.entity_id
_entity_poly.type
_entity_poly.pdbx_seq_one_letter_code
_entity_poly.pdbx_strand_id
1 'polypeptide(L)'
;RSSEAQTRTPGRDDKVDGHFVVFVQVQGRLVELDGCMGFAIDHGDVSQGTFLEKTAQIIREDFMARAPGNPNFSVMALTAGTDTSMDVSGGHDGSGGPAQPSEQQIEALVAMGFGAAQAREALQATGGDVDT
;
A
#
# COMPACT_ATOMS: atom_id res chain seq x y z
N ARG A 1 -1.98 23.21 -13.07
CA ARG A 1 -1.27 23.40 -11.79
C ARG A 1 -1.40 22.09 -11.04
N SER A 2 -0.30 21.52 -10.56
CA SER A 2 -0.38 20.35 -9.66
C SER A 2 -1.12 20.78 -8.38
N SER A 3 -2.16 20.04 -7.98
CA SER A 3 -3.08 20.40 -6.89
C SER A 3 -3.15 19.39 -5.75
N GLU A 4 -2.42 18.28 -5.84
CA GLU A 4 -2.59 17.11 -4.95
C GLU A 4 -1.42 16.90 -3.98
N ALA A 5 -0.51 17.88 -3.84
CA ALA A 5 0.61 17.81 -2.92
C ALA A 5 0.28 18.41 -1.55
N GLN A 6 0.89 17.87 -0.49
CA GLN A 6 0.78 18.41 0.87
C GLN A 6 1.49 19.77 1.04
N THR A 7 2.47 20.07 0.19
CA THR A 7 3.24 21.33 0.20
C THR A 7 2.73 22.29 -0.87
N ARG A 8 2.95 23.60 -0.65
CA ARG A 8 2.55 24.64 -1.61
C ARG A 8 3.25 24.42 -2.96
N THR A 9 2.46 24.38 -4.03
CA THR A 9 2.98 24.31 -5.40
C THR A 9 3.85 25.53 -5.72
N PRO A 10 5.09 25.35 -6.24
CA PRO A 10 5.91 26.45 -6.72
C PRO A 10 5.22 27.29 -7.81
N GLY A 11 5.70 28.53 -7.97
CA GLY A 11 5.40 29.36 -9.13
C GLY A 11 5.89 28.71 -10.42
N ARG A 12 5.27 29.08 -11.54
CA ARG A 12 5.59 28.47 -12.85
C ARG A 12 7.06 28.66 -13.25
N ASP A 13 7.61 29.82 -12.92
CA ASP A 13 8.96 30.23 -13.30
C ASP A 13 9.96 30.06 -12.16
N ASP A 14 9.54 29.43 -11.05
CA ASP A 14 10.44 29.10 -9.95
C ASP A 14 11.45 28.05 -10.41
N LYS A 15 12.71 28.21 -9.99
CA LYS A 15 13.74 27.21 -10.24
C LYS A 15 13.40 25.94 -9.46
N VAL A 16 13.29 24.83 -10.17
CA VAL A 16 13.11 23.49 -9.60
C VAL A 16 14.40 22.72 -9.75
N ASP A 17 14.92 22.21 -8.63
CA ASP A 17 16.16 21.42 -8.60
C ASP A 17 15.87 19.92 -8.47
N GLY A 18 14.59 19.53 -8.37
CA GLY A 18 14.16 18.14 -8.32
C GLY A 18 14.02 17.53 -9.71
N HIS A 19 14.41 16.28 -9.85
CA HIS A 19 14.27 15.48 -11.06
C HIS A 19 13.74 14.10 -10.72
N PHE A 20 12.89 13.55 -11.59
CA PHE A 20 12.30 12.23 -11.39
C PHE A 20 12.83 11.27 -12.46
N VAL A 21 13.33 10.14 -12.00
CA VAL A 21 13.72 8.98 -12.83
C VAL A 21 13.00 7.75 -12.31
N VAL A 22 12.83 6.73 -13.15
CA VAL A 22 12.21 5.47 -12.75
C VAL A 22 13.09 4.29 -13.15
N PHE A 23 13.18 3.32 -12.26
CA PHE A 23 13.82 2.03 -12.50
C PHE A 23 12.75 0.96 -12.71
N VAL A 24 12.86 0.17 -13.76
CA VAL A 24 11.90 -0.87 -14.13
C VAL A 24 12.61 -2.18 -14.45
N GLN A 25 11.94 -3.31 -14.18
CA GLN A 25 12.39 -4.61 -14.63
C GLN A 25 11.76 -4.95 -15.98
N VAL A 26 12.57 -5.13 -17.02
CA VAL A 26 12.09 -5.52 -18.36
C VAL A 26 12.88 -6.74 -18.81
N GLN A 27 12.20 -7.86 -19.05
CA GLN A 27 12.82 -9.12 -19.53
C GLN A 27 14.01 -9.57 -18.66
N GLY A 28 13.91 -9.42 -17.33
CA GLY A 28 14.99 -9.78 -16.40
C GLY A 28 16.14 -8.79 -16.34
N ARG A 29 16.00 -7.59 -16.93
CA ARG A 29 17.00 -6.51 -16.91
C ARG A 29 16.50 -5.32 -16.11
N LEU A 30 17.42 -4.67 -15.39
CA LEU A 30 17.14 -3.44 -14.66
C LEU A 30 17.40 -2.26 -15.57
N VAL A 31 16.35 -1.51 -15.88
CA VAL A 31 16.40 -0.41 -16.83
C VAL A 31 16.03 0.88 -16.13
N GLU A 32 16.86 1.90 -16.27
CA GLU A 32 16.59 3.27 -15.84
C GLU A 32 16.01 4.08 -17.01
N LEU A 33 14.92 4.79 -16.73
CA LEU A 33 14.27 5.71 -17.65
C LEU A 33 14.38 7.14 -17.10
N ASP A 34 15.18 7.94 -17.79
CA ASP A 34 15.36 9.36 -17.54
C ASP A 34 15.02 10.15 -18.81
N GLY A 35 14.03 11.05 -18.72
CA GLY A 35 13.58 11.87 -19.84
C GLY A 35 14.59 12.93 -20.31
N CYS A 36 15.63 13.23 -19.52
CA CYS A 36 16.74 14.07 -19.91
C CYS A 36 17.79 13.32 -20.74
N MET A 37 17.72 11.99 -20.77
CA MET A 37 18.66 11.13 -21.50
C MET A 37 18.11 10.77 -22.88
N GLY A 38 19.00 10.50 -23.84
CA GLY A 38 18.60 10.16 -25.21
C GLY A 38 18.05 8.74 -25.37
N PHE A 39 18.25 7.87 -24.38
CA PHE A 39 17.85 6.46 -24.40
C PHE A 39 17.80 5.89 -22.97
N ALA A 40 17.11 4.75 -22.82
CA ALA A 40 17.05 4.00 -21.58
C ALA A 40 18.42 3.40 -21.21
N ILE A 41 18.77 3.40 -19.93
CA ILE A 41 20.07 2.91 -19.43
C ILE A 41 19.88 1.50 -18.85
N ASP A 42 20.62 0.53 -19.38
CA ASP A 42 20.59 -0.86 -18.91
C ASP A 42 21.66 -1.08 -17.82
N HIS A 43 21.20 -1.45 -16.63
CA HIS A 43 22.04 -1.75 -15.46
C HIS A 43 22.28 -3.26 -15.27
N GLY A 44 21.89 -4.08 -16.25
CA GLY A 44 22.15 -5.51 -16.30
C GLY A 44 21.09 -6.37 -15.58
N ASP A 45 21.43 -7.63 -15.36
CA ASP A 45 20.46 -8.66 -14.97
C ASP A 45 19.90 -8.50 -13.54
N VAL A 46 18.62 -8.82 -13.38
CA VAL A 46 17.88 -8.84 -12.11
C VAL A 46 16.79 -9.92 -12.13
N SER A 47 16.46 -10.42 -10.95
CA SER A 47 15.30 -11.26 -10.67
C SER A 47 14.32 -10.50 -9.78
N GLN A 48 13.11 -11.04 -9.56
CA GLN A 48 12.16 -10.40 -8.64
C GLN A 48 12.73 -10.18 -7.23
N GLY A 49 13.52 -11.13 -6.72
CA GLY A 49 14.12 -11.02 -5.38
C GLY A 49 15.28 -10.04 -5.30
N THR A 50 15.94 -9.73 -6.42
CA THR A 50 17.14 -8.87 -6.44
C THR A 50 16.90 -7.48 -7.01
N PHE A 51 15.73 -7.24 -7.61
CA PHE A 51 15.40 -5.98 -8.26
C PHE A 51 15.50 -4.78 -7.31
N LEU A 52 14.85 -4.84 -6.14
CA LEU A 52 14.85 -3.74 -5.18
C LEU A 52 16.25 -3.47 -4.63
N GLU A 53 16.97 -4.51 -4.24
CA GLU A 53 18.31 -4.40 -3.66
C GLU A 53 19.31 -3.81 -4.66
N LYS A 54 19.30 -4.29 -5.91
CA LYS A 54 20.18 -3.78 -6.96
C LYS A 54 19.83 -2.34 -7.34
N THR A 55 18.54 -2.00 -7.42
CA THR A 55 18.08 -0.62 -7.64
C THR A 55 18.58 0.30 -6.51
N ALA A 56 18.43 -0.11 -5.26
CA ALA A 56 18.92 0.65 -4.11
C ALA A 56 20.45 0.82 -4.13
N GLN A 57 21.19 -0.20 -4.58
CA GLN A 57 22.63 -0.11 -4.76
C GLN A 57 23.00 0.97 -5.79
N ILE A 58 22.39 0.95 -6.98
CA ILE A 58 22.61 1.95 -8.03
C ILE A 58 22.26 3.35 -7.55
N ILE A 59 21.12 3.53 -6.87
CA ILE A 59 20.74 4.83 -6.31
C ILE A 59 21.82 5.34 -5.34
N ARG A 60 22.39 4.49 -4.49
CA ARG A 60 23.46 4.90 -3.57
C ARG A 60 24.74 5.26 -4.31
N GLU A 61 25.19 4.41 -5.24
CA GLU A 61 26.50 4.51 -5.89
C GLU A 61 26.53 5.58 -6.99
N ASP A 62 25.47 5.65 -7.81
CA ASP A 62 25.43 6.51 -8.98
C ASP A 62 24.70 7.84 -8.75
N PHE A 63 23.90 7.99 -7.69
CA PHE A 63 23.17 9.24 -7.43
C PHE A 63 23.60 9.88 -6.12
N MET A 64 23.43 9.18 -5.00
CA MET A 64 23.70 9.75 -3.67
C MET A 64 25.19 10.00 -3.44
N ALA A 65 26.08 9.09 -3.87
CA ALA A 65 27.53 9.25 -3.69
C ALA A 65 28.10 10.45 -4.47
N ARG A 66 27.41 10.93 -5.53
CA ARG A 66 27.82 12.13 -6.28
C ARG A 66 27.56 13.43 -5.52
N ALA A 67 26.68 13.41 -4.53
CA ALA A 67 26.31 14.56 -3.71
C ALA A 67 26.36 14.20 -2.21
N PRO A 68 27.55 13.91 -1.66
CA PRO A 68 27.68 13.47 -0.28
C PRO A 68 27.13 14.53 0.69
N GLY A 69 26.27 14.10 1.61
CA GLY A 69 25.64 14.96 2.62
C GLY A 69 24.40 15.74 2.15
N ASN A 70 23.98 15.61 0.88
CA ASN A 70 22.73 16.19 0.40
C ASN A 70 21.53 15.31 0.82
N PRO A 71 20.60 15.79 1.66
CA PRO A 71 19.46 15.01 2.11
C PRO A 71 18.31 14.97 1.10
N ASN A 72 18.39 15.73 0.00
CA ASN A 72 17.27 15.94 -0.94
C ASN A 72 17.09 14.78 -1.93
N PHE A 73 16.96 13.56 -1.41
CA PHE A 73 16.59 12.37 -2.17
C PHE A 73 15.33 11.75 -1.58
N SER A 74 14.40 11.35 -2.45
CA SER A 74 13.22 10.58 -2.08
C SER A 74 13.09 9.41 -3.03
N VAL A 75 12.75 8.25 -2.49
CA VAL A 75 12.56 7.01 -3.26
C VAL A 75 11.21 6.43 -2.90
N MET A 76 10.45 6.03 -3.93
CA MET A 76 9.15 5.40 -3.77
C MET A 76 9.16 4.07 -4.52
N ALA A 77 8.69 3.01 -3.87
CA ALA A 77 8.52 1.70 -4.49
C ALA A 77 7.04 1.52 -4.86
N LEU A 78 6.78 1.13 -6.11
CA LEU A 78 5.46 0.67 -6.53
C LEU A 78 5.34 -0.82 -6.21
N THR A 79 4.39 -1.18 -5.35
CA THR A 79 4.14 -2.56 -4.94
C THR A 79 2.75 -3.01 -5.38
N ALA A 80 2.50 -4.33 -5.33
CA ALA A 80 1.13 -4.82 -5.45
C ALA A 80 0.26 -4.19 -4.35
N GLY A 81 -0.96 -3.80 -4.71
CA GLY A 81 -1.94 -3.35 -3.74
C GLY A 81 -2.36 -4.52 -2.86
N THR A 82 -2.30 -4.36 -1.55
CA THR A 82 -2.98 -5.25 -0.62
C THR A 82 -4.40 -4.74 -0.46
N ASP A 83 -5.40 -5.48 -0.94
CA ASP A 83 -6.81 -5.22 -0.62
C ASP A 83 -7.08 -5.65 0.83
N THR A 84 -6.34 -5.07 1.75
CA THR A 84 -6.41 -5.35 3.18
C THR A 84 -6.92 -4.07 3.81
N SER A 85 -8.22 -4.07 4.13
CA SER A 85 -8.80 -3.20 5.14
C SER A 85 -7.81 -3.10 6.31
N MET A 86 -7.13 -1.97 6.44
CA MET A 86 -6.20 -1.75 7.53
C MET A 86 -7.01 -1.48 8.80
N ASP A 87 -7.45 -2.55 9.47
CA ASP A 87 -7.88 -2.48 10.85
C ASP A 87 -6.65 -2.18 11.71
N VAL A 88 -6.58 -0.96 12.26
CA VAL A 88 -5.59 -0.60 13.26
C VAL A 88 -5.99 -1.29 14.57
N SER A 89 -5.63 -2.56 14.70
CA SER A 89 -5.81 -3.32 15.93
C SER A 89 -4.78 -2.86 16.97
N GLY A 90 -5.16 -1.84 17.74
CA GLY A 90 -4.58 -1.60 19.06
C GLY A 90 -4.95 -2.75 19.99
N GLY A 91 -3.95 -3.39 20.58
CA GLY A 91 -4.14 -4.60 21.37
C GLY A 91 -5.07 -4.43 22.58
N HIS A 92 -5.95 -5.42 22.76
CA HIS A 92 -6.38 -5.88 24.07
C HIS A 92 -6.62 -7.39 24.04
N ASP A 93 -5.98 -8.06 24.99
CA ASP A 93 -6.13 -9.47 25.36
C ASP A 93 -7.59 -9.77 25.74
N GLY A 94 -8.12 -10.89 25.27
CA GLY A 94 -9.53 -11.25 25.49
C GLY A 94 -9.91 -12.62 24.94
N SER A 95 -9.59 -13.66 25.69
CA SER A 95 -10.16 -15.00 25.58
C SER A 95 -11.70 -14.99 25.58
N GLY A 96 -12.35 -15.69 24.63
CA GLY A 96 -13.79 -15.95 24.68
C GLY A 96 -14.21 -17.08 23.74
N GLY A 97 -14.71 -18.18 24.32
CA GLY A 97 -15.28 -19.33 23.57
C GLY A 97 -16.59 -18.98 22.86
N PRO A 98 -17.26 -19.96 22.20
CA PRO A 98 -18.37 -19.71 21.30
C PRO A 98 -19.50 -18.93 21.99
N ALA A 99 -19.73 -17.70 21.52
CA ALA A 99 -20.71 -16.79 22.06
C ALA A 99 -22.14 -17.25 21.71
N GLN A 100 -23.02 -17.29 22.70
CA GLN A 100 -24.45 -17.54 22.46
C GLN A 100 -25.09 -16.28 21.84
N PRO A 101 -26.00 -16.42 20.84
CA PRO A 101 -26.66 -15.27 20.23
C PRO A 101 -27.49 -14.50 21.26
N SER A 102 -27.34 -13.19 21.29
CA SER A 102 -28.13 -12.33 22.19
C SER A 102 -29.58 -12.19 21.71
N GLU A 103 -30.51 -12.05 22.65
CA GLU A 103 -31.95 -11.93 22.33
C GLU A 103 -32.26 -10.69 21.47
N GLN A 104 -31.46 -9.64 21.60
CA GLN A 104 -31.62 -8.40 20.82
C GLN A 104 -31.35 -8.61 19.31
N GLN A 105 -30.38 -9.45 18.96
CA GLN A 105 -30.08 -9.78 17.56
C GLN A 105 -31.21 -10.60 16.92
N ILE A 106 -31.82 -11.49 17.71
CA ILE A 106 -32.96 -12.29 17.28
C ILE A 106 -34.18 -11.39 17.04
N GLU A 107 -34.42 -10.43 17.92
CA GLU A 107 -35.55 -9.50 17.80
C GLU A 107 -35.43 -8.59 16.57
N ALA A 108 -34.22 -8.12 16.26
CA ALA A 108 -33.96 -7.34 15.05
C ALA A 108 -34.26 -8.14 13.76
N LEU A 109 -33.85 -9.40 13.71
CA LEU A 109 -34.13 -10.28 12.55
C LEU A 109 -35.63 -10.62 12.45
N VAL A 110 -36.31 -10.80 13.57
CA VAL A 110 -37.78 -10.99 13.59
C VAL A 110 -38.51 -9.74 13.11
N ALA A 111 -38.04 -8.54 13.48
CA ALA A 111 -38.58 -7.28 12.98
C ALA A 111 -38.38 -7.12 11.45
N MET A 112 -37.33 -7.72 10.89
CA MET A 112 -37.12 -7.80 9.44
C MET A 112 -37.93 -8.90 8.74
N GLY A 113 -38.74 -9.67 9.48
CA GLY A 113 -39.69 -10.65 8.95
C GLY A 113 -39.18 -12.09 8.94
N PHE A 114 -38.01 -12.38 9.52
CA PHE A 114 -37.52 -13.75 9.67
C PHE A 114 -38.20 -14.46 10.86
N GLY A 115 -38.49 -15.75 10.72
CA GLY A 115 -39.04 -16.52 11.85
C GLY A 115 -38.02 -16.65 12.97
N ALA A 116 -38.44 -16.52 14.24
CA ALA A 116 -37.54 -16.51 15.40
C ALA A 116 -36.64 -17.77 15.49
N ALA A 117 -37.14 -18.93 15.06
CA ALA A 117 -36.34 -20.16 15.00
C ALA A 117 -35.23 -20.07 13.93
N GLN A 118 -35.54 -19.51 12.77
CA GLN A 118 -34.60 -19.34 11.66
C GLN A 118 -33.53 -18.28 11.98
N ALA A 119 -33.92 -17.19 12.65
CA ALA A 119 -32.98 -16.17 13.11
C ALA A 119 -31.97 -16.73 14.12
N ARG A 120 -32.43 -17.58 15.05
CA ARG A 120 -31.55 -18.25 16.03
C ARG A 120 -30.56 -19.20 15.37
N GLU A 121 -31.03 -20.01 14.43
CA GLU A 121 -30.18 -20.97 13.72
C GLU A 121 -29.14 -20.25 12.87
N ALA A 122 -29.52 -19.20 12.15
CA ALA A 122 -28.60 -18.40 11.35
C ALA A 122 -27.48 -17.78 12.21
N LEU A 123 -27.82 -17.19 13.36
CA LEU A 123 -26.84 -16.58 14.25
C LEU A 123 -25.91 -17.62 14.91
N GLN A 124 -26.41 -18.83 15.19
CA GLN A 124 -25.57 -19.93 15.69
C GLN A 124 -24.61 -20.45 14.60
N ALA A 125 -25.05 -20.47 13.35
CA ALA A 125 -24.23 -20.91 12.22
C ALA A 125 -23.12 -19.88 11.86
N THR A 126 -23.38 -18.59 12.03
CA THR A 126 -22.41 -17.51 11.70
C THR A 126 -21.58 -17.05 12.89
N GLY A 127 -21.77 -17.63 14.08
CA GLY A 127 -21.03 -17.23 15.28
C GLY A 127 -21.41 -15.86 15.84
N GLY A 128 -22.59 -15.34 15.50
CA GLY A 128 -23.14 -14.09 16.02
C GLY A 128 -22.66 -12.81 15.34
N ASP A 129 -21.94 -12.90 14.22
CA ASP A 129 -21.56 -11.74 13.42
C ASP A 129 -22.73 -11.35 12.49
N VAL A 130 -23.37 -10.23 12.80
CA VAL A 130 -24.45 -9.61 12.00
C VAL A 130 -23.98 -8.22 11.64
N ASP A 131 -22.92 -8.16 10.83
CA ASP A 131 -22.54 -6.94 10.13
C ASP A 131 -22.15 -7.28 8.70
N THR A 132 -23.14 -7.19 7.80
CA THR A 132 -22.94 -6.84 6.40
C THR A 132 -24.11 -5.97 5.94
#